data_AF-A0A9D0THT6-F1
#
_entry.id   AF-A0A9D0THT6-F1
#
_cell.length_a   1.000
_cell.length_b   1.000
_cell.length_c   1.000
_cell.angle_alpha   90.00
_cell.angle_beta   90.00
_cell.angle_gamma   90.00
#
_symmetry.space_group_name_H-M   'P 1'
#
loop_
_entity.id
_entity.type
_entity.pdbx_description
1 polymer ?
#
loop_
_entity_poly.entity_id
_entity_poly.type
_entity_poly.pdbx_seq_one_letter_code
_entity_poly.pdbx_strand_id
1 'polypeptide(L)'
;MERDETDKVSNPGLEKHLGVENLSDLNIEAALDLIGKIIDLSDFHDRPEGTSRALELCNELAQRALSEREMVLLHYFRANAWASRRKTMHKDAKAAWAWEQPEILRELFHLRTALRHSGFKQLDNIRRCQILTNAANLLNTLGRCTEAIEYWNRALDIIPHFGMALG
;
A
#
# COMPACT_ATOMS: atom_id res chain seq x y z
N MET A 1 -7.78 18.44 -30.21
CA MET A 1 -8.65 17.40 -29.63
C MET A 1 -8.62 17.64 -28.13
N GLU A 2 -9.54 18.49 -27.68
CA GLU A 2 -9.67 18.88 -26.27
C GLU A 2 -9.89 17.62 -25.44
N ARG A 3 -9.02 17.37 -24.46
CA ARG A 3 -9.34 16.43 -23.40
C ARG A 3 -10.32 17.16 -22.51
N ASP A 4 -11.56 16.73 -22.58
CA ASP A 4 -12.62 17.13 -21.69
C ASP A 4 -12.16 16.88 -20.24
N GLU A 5 -11.94 17.95 -19.47
CA GLU A 5 -11.57 17.94 -18.05
C GLU A 5 -12.78 17.63 -17.15
N THR A 6 -13.93 17.28 -17.75
CA THR A 6 -15.13 16.86 -17.03
C THR A 6 -15.19 15.33 -16.95
N ASP A 7 -14.55 14.77 -15.91
CA ASP A 7 -15.06 13.63 -15.12
C ASP A 7 -13.99 13.03 -14.17
N LYS A 8 -13.59 13.80 -13.15
CA LYS A 8 -13.35 13.18 -11.84
C LYS A 8 -14.72 12.80 -11.27
N VAL A 9 -15.36 11.76 -11.81
CA VAL A 9 -16.66 11.29 -11.29
C VAL A 9 -16.49 10.98 -9.82
N SER A 10 -17.17 11.74 -8.95
CA SER A 10 -17.28 11.41 -7.52
C SER A 10 -17.79 9.98 -7.41
N ASN A 11 -16.94 9.05 -6.97
CA ASN A 11 -17.36 7.69 -6.70
C ASN A 11 -18.08 7.67 -5.34
N PRO A 12 -19.41 7.40 -5.28
CA PRO A 12 -20.16 7.44 -4.02
C PRO A 12 -19.61 6.51 -2.94
N GLY A 13 -18.99 5.40 -3.32
CA GLY A 13 -18.31 4.48 -2.40
C GLY A 13 -17.05 5.10 -1.80
N LEU A 14 -16.21 5.76 -2.62
CA LEU A 14 -15.03 6.45 -2.12
C LEU A 14 -15.42 7.63 -1.22
N GLU A 15 -16.34 8.48 -1.66
CA GLU A 15 -16.77 9.66 -0.88
C GLU A 15 -17.36 9.25 0.48
N LYS A 16 -18.13 8.14 0.52
CA LYS A 16 -18.62 7.56 1.79
C LYS A 16 -17.47 7.19 2.72
N HIS A 17 -16.40 6.59 2.21
CA HIS A 17 -15.26 6.18 3.04
C HIS A 17 -14.38 7.38 3.44
N LEU A 18 -14.23 8.39 2.58
CA LEU A 18 -13.51 9.61 2.88
C LEU A 18 -14.20 10.47 3.95
N GLY A 19 -15.54 10.40 4.04
CA GLY A 19 -16.31 11.07 5.08
C GLY A 19 -16.12 10.54 6.50
N VAL A 20 -15.33 9.47 6.70
CA VAL A 20 -14.99 8.98 8.05
C VAL A 20 -13.94 9.89 8.68
N GLU A 21 -14.34 10.64 9.71
CA GLU A 21 -13.48 11.63 10.39
C GLU A 21 -12.46 11.03 11.36
N ASN A 22 -12.75 9.87 11.94
CA ASN A 22 -11.84 9.14 12.83
C ASN A 22 -12.27 7.67 12.92
N LEU A 23 -11.46 6.84 13.56
CA LEU A 23 -11.69 5.40 13.69
C LEU A 23 -12.35 5.01 15.00
N SER A 24 -12.72 5.96 15.88
CA SER A 24 -13.06 5.72 17.31
C SER A 24 -14.12 4.64 17.50
N ASP A 25 -15.13 4.63 16.62
CA ASP A 25 -16.26 3.70 16.68
C ASP A 25 -16.01 2.35 15.99
N LEU A 26 -14.83 2.18 15.38
CA LEU A 26 -14.45 0.96 14.67
C LEU A 26 -13.51 0.11 15.53
N ASN A 27 -13.76 -1.20 15.53
CA ASN A 27 -12.75 -2.15 15.99
C ASN A 27 -11.54 -2.16 15.02
N ILE A 28 -10.42 -2.76 15.45
CA ILE A 28 -9.16 -2.72 14.69
C ILE A 28 -9.31 -3.37 13.31
N GLU A 29 -10.01 -4.50 13.21
CA GLU A 29 -10.23 -5.21 11.95
C GLU A 29 -11.02 -4.35 10.94
N ALA A 30 -12.13 -3.75 11.38
CA ALA A 30 -12.95 -2.87 10.56
C ALA A 30 -12.19 -1.60 10.16
N ALA A 31 -11.35 -1.05 11.05
CA ALA A 31 -10.50 0.08 10.75
C ALA A 31 -9.46 -0.24 9.66
N LEU A 32 -8.79 -1.39 9.75
CA LEU A 32 -7.85 -1.87 8.75
C LEU A 32 -8.51 -2.11 7.40
N ASP A 33 -9.70 -2.73 7.39
CA ASP A 33 -10.49 -2.95 6.17
C ASP A 33 -10.92 -1.62 5.51
N LEU A 34 -11.40 -0.67 6.30
CA LEU A 34 -11.73 0.68 5.81
C LEU A 34 -10.51 1.36 5.17
N ILE A 35 -9.36 1.35 5.85
CA ILE A 35 -8.12 1.93 5.33
C ILE A 35 -7.73 1.28 4.01
N GLY A 36 -7.79 -0.05 3.92
CA GLY A 36 -7.53 -0.79 2.68
C GLY A 36 -8.43 -0.35 1.53
N LYS A 37 -9.75 -0.25 1.78
CA LYS A 37 -10.73 0.20 0.79
C LYS A 37 -10.47 1.63 0.32
N ILE A 38 -10.13 2.54 1.23
CA ILE A 38 -9.77 3.92 0.86
C ILE A 38 -8.56 3.91 -0.06
N ILE A 39 -7.51 3.15 0.26
CA ILE A 39 -6.29 3.07 -0.57
C ILE A 39 -6.63 2.52 -1.95
N ASP A 40 -7.31 1.38 -2.03
CA ASP A 40 -7.60 0.70 -3.30
C ASP A 40 -8.49 1.57 -4.21
N LEU A 41 -9.55 2.17 -3.65
CA LEU A 41 -10.42 3.08 -4.40
C LEU A 41 -9.70 4.36 -4.80
N SER A 42 -8.79 4.88 -3.96
CA SER A 42 -8.03 6.09 -4.27
C SER A 42 -7.00 5.84 -5.37
N ASP A 43 -6.31 4.69 -5.36
CA ASP A 43 -5.36 4.28 -6.41
C ASP A 43 -6.11 4.08 -7.74
N PHE A 44 -7.27 3.39 -7.69
CA PHE A 44 -8.08 3.13 -8.88
C PHE A 44 -8.64 4.41 -9.52
N HIS A 45 -9.05 5.39 -8.72
CA HIS A 45 -9.63 6.66 -9.20
C HIS A 45 -8.63 7.82 -9.31
N ASP A 46 -7.34 7.60 -9.05
CA ASP A 46 -6.31 8.64 -9.01
C ASP A 46 -6.67 9.83 -8.10
N ARG A 47 -7.07 9.52 -6.87
CA ARG A 47 -7.49 10.49 -5.84
C ARG A 47 -6.41 10.62 -4.76
N PRO A 48 -5.45 11.56 -4.89
CA PRO A 48 -4.36 11.70 -3.92
C PRO A 48 -4.86 12.11 -2.53
N GLU A 49 -6.01 12.76 -2.43
CA GLU A 49 -6.62 13.15 -1.16
C GLU A 49 -6.95 11.92 -0.30
N GLY A 50 -7.47 10.87 -0.92
CA GLY A 50 -7.79 9.64 -0.21
C GLY A 50 -6.56 8.86 0.24
N THR A 51 -5.47 8.95 -0.52
CA THR A 51 -4.18 8.38 -0.09
C THR A 51 -3.60 9.12 1.13
N SER A 52 -3.66 10.46 1.13
CA SER A 52 -3.29 11.27 2.30
C SER A 52 -4.15 10.93 3.51
N ARG A 53 -5.47 10.79 3.29
CA ARG A 53 -6.41 10.42 4.34
C ARG A 53 -6.13 9.04 4.94
N ALA A 54 -5.83 8.04 4.11
CA ALA A 54 -5.47 6.71 4.59
C ALA A 54 -4.21 6.73 5.48
N LEU A 55 -3.22 7.58 5.16
CA LEU A 55 -2.02 7.73 5.99
C LEU A 55 -2.33 8.37 7.36
N GLU A 56 -3.24 9.34 7.41
CA GLU A 56 -3.72 9.93 8.67
C GLU A 56 -4.44 8.88 9.53
N LEU A 57 -5.37 8.12 8.95
CA LEU A 57 -6.08 7.04 9.63
C LEU A 57 -5.11 5.95 10.12
N CYS A 58 -4.07 5.63 9.35
CA CYS A 58 -3.01 4.73 9.82
C CYS A 58 -2.28 5.29 11.06
N ASN A 59 -2.05 6.60 11.12
CA ASN A 59 -1.40 7.26 12.26
C ASN A 59 -2.29 7.25 13.50
N GLU A 60 -3.59 7.46 13.33
CA GLU A 60 -4.58 7.31 14.40
C GLU A 60 -4.64 5.86 14.90
N LEU A 61 -4.75 4.87 14.00
CA LEU A 61 -4.82 3.46 14.37
C LEU A 61 -3.57 2.98 15.10
N ALA A 62 -2.39 3.52 14.75
CA ALA A 62 -1.13 3.21 15.41
C ALA A 62 -1.07 3.63 16.89
N GLN A 63 -1.97 4.49 17.35
CA GLN A 63 -2.06 4.87 18.78
C GLN A 63 -2.80 3.83 19.63
N ARG A 64 -3.39 2.79 19.00
CA ARG A 64 -4.11 1.72 19.71
C ARG A 64 -3.19 0.58 20.07
N ALA A 65 -3.62 -0.27 21.00
CA ALA A 65 -2.97 -1.54 21.27
C ALA A 65 -3.26 -2.52 20.13
N LEU A 66 -2.28 -2.70 19.24
CA LEU A 66 -2.36 -3.62 18.11
C LEU A 66 -1.62 -4.91 18.43
N SER A 67 -2.20 -6.04 18.03
CA SER A 67 -1.50 -7.32 18.03
C SER A 67 -0.35 -7.34 17.02
N GLU A 68 0.53 -8.32 17.16
CA GLU A 68 1.66 -8.50 16.24
C GLU A 68 1.22 -8.63 14.78
N ARG A 69 0.09 -9.32 14.54
CA ARG A 69 -0.53 -9.49 13.23
C ARG A 69 -1.04 -8.16 12.67
N GLU A 70 -1.75 -7.39 13.48
CA GLU A 70 -2.34 -6.10 13.08
C GLU A 70 -1.26 -5.05 12.79
N MET A 71 -0.14 -5.08 13.52
CA MET A 71 1.02 -4.25 13.22
C MET A 71 1.60 -4.52 11.83
N VAL A 72 1.64 -5.78 11.39
CA VAL A 72 2.09 -6.12 10.03
C VAL A 72 1.13 -5.58 8.99
N LEU A 73 -0.17 -5.75 9.20
CA LEU A 73 -1.21 -5.23 8.29
C LEU A 73 -1.14 -3.71 8.19
N LEU A 74 -0.96 -3.02 9.32
CA LEU A 74 -0.81 -1.57 9.35
C LEU A 74 0.41 -1.10 8.55
N HIS A 75 1.55 -1.79 8.65
CA HIS A 75 2.72 -1.50 7.81
C HIS A 75 2.47 -1.79 6.34
N TYR A 76 1.80 -2.89 6.02
CA TYR A 76 1.41 -3.21 4.65
C TYR A 76 0.50 -2.12 4.04
N PHE A 77 -0.52 -1.65 4.75
CA PHE A 77 -1.39 -0.58 4.25
C PHE A 77 -0.66 0.76 4.11
N ARG A 78 0.22 1.13 5.05
CA ARG A 78 1.07 2.31 4.87
C ARG A 78 1.92 2.20 3.62
N ALA A 79 2.55 1.04 3.37
CA ALA A 79 3.32 0.83 2.15
C ALA A 79 2.47 1.03 0.89
N ASN A 80 1.27 0.45 0.83
CA ASN A 80 0.37 0.60 -0.31
C ASN A 80 -0.08 2.06 -0.52
N ALA A 81 -0.33 2.80 0.56
CA ALA A 81 -0.62 4.22 0.47
C ALA A 81 0.57 5.02 -0.09
N TRP A 82 1.80 4.74 0.35
CA TRP A 82 2.99 5.38 -0.24
C TRP A 82 3.21 4.98 -1.70
N ALA A 83 2.91 3.74 -2.08
CA ALA A 83 2.95 3.29 -3.47
C ALA A 83 1.94 4.05 -4.35
N SER A 84 0.70 4.22 -3.89
CA SER A 84 -0.33 5.03 -4.55
C SER A 84 0.15 6.49 -4.72
N ARG A 85 0.65 7.10 -3.63
CA ARG A 85 1.17 8.48 -3.66
C ARG A 85 2.35 8.63 -4.63
N ARG A 86 3.27 7.67 -4.65
CA ARG A 86 4.40 7.62 -5.59
C ARG A 86 3.91 7.63 -7.03
N LYS A 87 2.94 6.78 -7.37
CA LYS A 87 2.36 6.74 -8.72
C LYS A 87 1.81 8.09 -9.12
N THR A 88 1.09 8.79 -8.24
CA THR A 88 0.52 10.11 -8.54
C THR A 88 1.59 11.21 -8.64
N MET A 89 2.58 11.23 -7.74
CA MET A 89 3.63 12.26 -7.73
C MET A 89 4.61 12.15 -8.89
N HIS A 90 4.83 10.94 -9.42
CA HIS A 90 5.82 10.67 -10.46
C HIS A 90 5.20 10.30 -11.81
N LYS A 91 3.98 10.78 -12.11
CA LYS A 91 3.32 10.58 -13.43
C LYS A 91 4.01 11.33 -14.56
N ASP A 92 4.51 12.53 -14.28
CA ASP A 92 5.28 13.31 -15.25
C ASP A 92 6.67 12.70 -15.39
N ALA A 93 7.15 12.56 -16.64
CA ALA A 93 8.52 12.16 -16.95
C ALA A 93 9.56 12.98 -16.15
N LYS A 94 9.39 14.30 -16.04
CA LYS A 94 10.32 15.15 -15.26
C LYS A 94 10.34 14.77 -13.77
N ALA A 95 9.17 14.49 -13.20
CA ALA A 95 9.05 14.06 -11.81
C ALA A 95 9.57 12.63 -11.62
N ALA A 96 9.41 11.74 -12.60
CA ALA A 96 9.92 10.36 -12.56
C ALA A 96 11.44 10.29 -12.50
N TRP A 97 12.14 11.25 -13.12
CA TRP A 97 13.60 11.38 -13.07
C TRP A 97 14.09 12.23 -11.89
N ALA A 98 13.21 12.70 -11.00
CA ALA A 98 13.63 13.39 -9.79
C ALA A 98 14.51 12.47 -8.95
N TRP A 99 15.67 12.99 -8.54
CA TRP A 99 16.61 12.25 -7.69
C TRP A 99 16.01 11.94 -6.33
N GLU A 100 15.28 12.90 -5.75
CA GLU A 100 14.61 12.75 -4.47
C GLU A 100 13.18 12.25 -4.67
N GLN A 101 12.90 11.05 -4.18
CA GLN A 101 11.56 10.43 -4.20
C GLN A 101 11.26 9.89 -2.80
N PRO A 102 10.84 10.75 -1.84
CA PRO A 102 10.66 10.35 -0.45
C PRO A 102 9.61 9.24 -0.28
N GLU A 103 8.63 9.16 -1.19
CA GLU A 103 7.61 8.11 -1.23
C GLU A 103 8.24 6.71 -1.36
N ILE A 104 9.28 6.54 -2.19
CA ILE A 104 10.02 5.27 -2.34
C ILE A 104 10.61 4.83 -1.01
N LEU A 105 11.24 5.76 -0.28
CA LEU A 105 11.88 5.46 0.99
C LEU A 105 10.84 5.03 2.04
N ARG A 106 9.69 5.68 2.07
CA ARG A 106 8.59 5.34 2.99
C ARG A 106 7.93 4.01 2.65
N GLU A 107 7.66 3.76 1.37
CA GLU A 107 7.14 2.48 0.88
C GLU A 107 8.08 1.33 1.26
N LEU A 108 9.37 1.47 0.94
CA LEU A 108 10.38 0.46 1.24
C LEU A 108 10.55 0.22 2.74
N PHE A 109 10.57 1.29 3.53
CA PHE A 109 10.64 1.20 4.99
C PHE A 109 9.52 0.33 5.54
N HIS A 110 8.27 0.62 5.14
CA HIS A 110 7.12 -0.12 5.67
C HIS A 110 7.06 -1.57 5.19
N LEU A 111 7.39 -1.85 3.91
CA LEU A 111 7.47 -3.22 3.41
C LEU A 111 8.52 -4.04 4.15
N ARG A 112 9.71 -3.47 4.38
CA ARG A 112 10.77 -4.14 5.14
C ARG A 112 10.40 -4.36 6.60
N THR A 113 9.75 -3.38 7.23
CA THR A 113 9.28 -3.53 8.60
C THR A 113 8.22 -4.63 8.69
N ALA A 114 7.24 -4.67 7.77
CA ALA A 114 6.25 -5.74 7.70
C ALA A 114 6.90 -7.12 7.54
N LEU A 115 7.87 -7.27 6.64
CA LEU A 115 8.58 -8.53 6.38
C LEU A 115 9.42 -9.03 7.56
N ARG A 116 9.97 -8.11 8.37
CA ARG A 116 10.81 -8.43 9.53
C ARG A 116 10.01 -8.60 10.83
N HIS A 117 8.75 -8.21 10.82
CA HIS A 117 7.90 -8.25 12.01
C HIS A 117 7.59 -9.68 12.44
N SER A 118 7.52 -9.92 13.75
CA SER A 118 7.29 -11.27 14.29
C SER A 118 5.92 -11.82 13.87
N GLY A 119 4.92 -10.94 13.77
CA GLY A 119 3.57 -11.23 13.30
C GLY A 119 3.43 -11.62 11.82
N PHE A 120 4.48 -11.49 10.99
CA PHE A 120 4.38 -11.75 9.54
C PHE A 120 3.93 -13.20 9.24
N LYS A 121 4.41 -14.16 10.04
CA LYS A 121 4.06 -15.58 9.88
C LYS A 121 2.62 -15.90 10.32
N GLN A 122 1.95 -14.99 11.02
CA GLN A 122 0.56 -15.15 11.50
C GLN A 122 -0.48 -14.68 10.47
N LEU A 123 -0.02 -14.04 9.39
CA LEU A 123 -0.87 -13.65 8.27
C LEU A 123 -1.24 -14.86 7.41
N ASP A 124 -2.37 -14.76 6.73
CA ASP A 124 -2.74 -15.73 5.70
C ASP A 124 -1.70 -15.73 4.56
N ASN A 125 -1.62 -16.85 3.85
CA ASN A 125 -0.63 -17.05 2.80
C ASN A 125 -0.74 -15.99 1.69
N ILE A 126 -1.95 -15.59 1.33
CA ILE A 126 -2.18 -14.59 0.27
C ILE A 126 -1.58 -13.25 0.68
N ARG A 127 -1.85 -12.78 1.90
CA ARG A 127 -1.30 -11.50 2.39
C ARG A 127 0.22 -11.53 2.49
N ARG A 128 0.80 -12.66 2.91
CA ARG A 128 2.27 -12.85 2.95
C ARG A 128 2.87 -12.73 1.56
N CYS A 129 2.28 -13.40 0.57
CA CYS A 129 2.70 -13.30 -0.83
C CYS A 129 2.57 -11.87 -1.35
N GLN A 130 1.47 -11.17 -1.08
CA GLN A 130 1.29 -9.77 -1.49
C GLN A 130 2.36 -8.83 -0.94
N ILE A 131 2.72 -8.95 0.34
CA ILE A 131 3.79 -8.14 0.94
C ILE A 131 5.14 -8.44 0.26
N LEU A 132 5.44 -9.71 0.03
CA LEU A 132 6.67 -10.14 -0.66
C LEU A 132 6.73 -9.60 -2.09
N THR A 133 5.65 -9.71 -2.86
CA THR A 133 5.60 -9.23 -4.24
C THR A 133 5.67 -7.71 -4.32
N ASN A 134 5.02 -6.98 -3.39
CA ASN A 134 5.12 -5.52 -3.36
C ASN A 134 6.57 -5.07 -3.07
N ALA A 135 7.25 -5.74 -2.13
CA ALA A 135 8.66 -5.48 -1.84
C ALA A 135 9.57 -5.82 -3.03
N ALA A 136 9.35 -6.95 -3.69
CA ALA A 136 10.10 -7.36 -4.86
C ALA A 136 9.93 -6.37 -6.03
N ASN A 137 8.69 -5.97 -6.32
CA ASN A 137 8.38 -5.00 -7.37
C ASN A 137 9.09 -3.67 -7.13
N LEU A 138 9.06 -3.14 -5.90
CA LEU A 138 9.76 -1.90 -5.54
C LEU A 138 11.28 -2.05 -5.67
N LEU A 139 11.85 -3.16 -5.19
CA LEU A 139 13.28 -3.42 -5.30
C LEU A 139 13.73 -3.55 -6.76
N ASN A 140 12.92 -4.18 -7.61
CA ASN A 140 13.18 -4.27 -9.04
C ASN A 140 13.15 -2.87 -9.70
N THR A 141 12.18 -2.02 -9.37
CA THR A 141 12.15 -0.61 -9.81
C THR A 141 13.42 0.14 -9.39
N LEU A 142 13.99 -0.18 -8.23
CA LEU A 142 15.25 0.40 -7.73
C LEU A 142 16.52 -0.23 -8.33
N GLY A 143 16.40 -1.15 -9.28
CA GLY A 143 17.53 -1.86 -9.90
C GLY A 143 18.14 -2.96 -9.03
N ARG A 144 17.50 -3.34 -7.91
CA ARG A 144 17.95 -4.39 -6.99
C ARG A 144 17.36 -5.75 -7.36
N CYS A 145 17.56 -6.15 -8.61
CA CYS A 145 16.88 -7.30 -9.21
C CYS A 145 17.17 -8.64 -8.50
N THR A 146 18.37 -8.82 -7.97
CA THR A 146 18.74 -10.05 -7.24
C THR A 146 17.91 -10.24 -5.97
N GLU A 147 17.68 -9.18 -5.20
CA GLU A 147 16.80 -9.21 -4.02
C GLU A 147 15.33 -9.32 -4.39
N ALA A 148 14.93 -8.71 -5.51
CA ALA A 148 13.57 -8.86 -6.02
C ALA A 148 13.26 -10.33 -6.36
N ILE A 149 14.18 -11.01 -7.05
CA ILE A 149 14.07 -12.46 -7.37
C ILE A 149 13.95 -13.29 -6.10
N GLU A 150 14.76 -13.01 -5.07
CA GLU A 150 14.64 -13.71 -3.79
C GLU A 150 13.24 -13.57 -3.18
N TYR A 151 12.65 -12.38 -3.20
CA TYR A 151 11.34 -12.14 -2.61
C TYR A 151 10.19 -12.73 -3.44
N TRP A 152 10.26 -12.69 -4.77
CA TRP A 152 9.32 -13.41 -5.63
C TRP A 152 9.41 -14.93 -5.41
N ASN A 153 10.61 -15.49 -5.35
CA ASN A 153 10.80 -16.92 -5.05
C ASN A 153 10.19 -17.30 -3.70
N ARG A 154 10.40 -16.50 -2.65
CA ARG A 154 9.76 -16.72 -1.35
C ARG A 154 8.23 -16.66 -1.41
N ALA A 155 7.65 -15.86 -2.31
CA ALA A 155 6.19 -15.84 -2.51
C ALA A 155 5.72 -17.12 -3.22
N LEU A 156 6.48 -17.61 -4.20
CA LEU A 156 6.22 -18.86 -4.92
C LEU A 156 6.42 -20.10 -4.03
N ASP A 157 7.34 -20.07 -3.07
CA ASP A 157 7.50 -21.13 -2.08
C ASP A 157 6.27 -21.27 -1.16
N ILE A 158 5.55 -20.17 -0.92
CA ILE A 158 4.31 -20.17 -0.12
C ILE A 158 3.11 -20.58 -1.01
N ILE A 159 3.01 -20.01 -2.21
CA ILE A 159 1.96 -20.31 -3.20
C ILE A 159 2.62 -20.45 -4.58
N PRO A 160 2.87 -21.68 -5.08
CA PRO A 160 3.62 -21.93 -6.32
C PRO A 160 3.05 -21.29 -7.61
N HIS A 161 1.77 -20.93 -7.60
CA HIS A 161 1.10 -20.30 -8.75
C HIS A 161 0.60 -18.89 -8.42
N PHE A 162 1.30 -18.18 -7.53
CA PHE A 162 0.95 -16.81 -7.19
C PHE A 162 1.25 -15.87 -8.36
N GLY A 163 0.21 -15.50 -9.11
CA GLY A 163 0.34 -14.77 -10.38
C GLY A 163 1.21 -13.51 -10.32
N MET A 164 1.14 -12.74 -9.22
CA MET A 164 1.96 -11.52 -9.04
C MET A 164 3.47 -11.77 -8.90
N ALA A 165 3.92 -13.03 -8.76
CA ALA A 165 5.31 -13.41 -8.61
C ALA A 165 5.88 -14.20 -9.81
N LEU A 166 5.08 -14.46 -10.85
CA LEU A 166 5.49 -15.30 -11.99
C LEU A 166 6.24 -14.55 -13.11
N GLY A 167 6.24 -13.22 -13.09
CA GLY A 167 6.86 -12.39 -14.13
C GLY A 167 5.85 -11.87 -15.15
#